data_AF-A0A6A4HVF1-F1
#
_entry.id   AF-A0A6A4HVF1-F1
#
_cell.length_a   1.000
_cell.length_b   1.000
_cell.length_c   1.000
_cell.angle_alpha   90.00
_cell.angle_beta   90.00
_cell.angle_gamma   90.00
#
_symmetry.space_group_name_H-M   'P 1'
#
loop_
_entity.id
_entity.type
_entity.pdbx_description
1 polymer ?
#
loop_
_entity_poly.entity_id
_entity_poly.type
_entity_poly.pdbx_seq_one_letter_code
_entity_poly.pdbx_strand_id
1 'polypeptide(L)'
;SERAVYSKLLDDAQTDLDRCQSELRRLQDLSREIEAHQKLLEAYMAGIRCIMSPIYKLPQEMLGEIFQYVCCGDTDTNCISYCGTDQLPTLTLSRVCIRWYRLVTETPVLWS
;
A
#
# COMPACT_ATOMS: atom_id res chain seq x y z
N SER A 1 65.34 -16.71 2.35
CA SER A 1 65.64 -15.62 1.41
C SER A 1 64.47 -14.65 1.39
N GLU A 2 64.68 -13.40 0.98
CA GLU A 2 63.65 -12.34 0.94
C GLU A 2 62.36 -12.78 0.24
N ARG A 3 62.48 -13.60 -0.81
CA ARG A 3 61.35 -14.14 -1.58
C ARG A 3 60.33 -14.92 -0.72
N ALA A 4 60.80 -15.66 0.29
CA ALA A 4 59.91 -16.41 1.19
C ALA A 4 59.14 -15.48 2.14
N VAL A 5 59.76 -14.36 2.54
CA VAL A 5 59.12 -13.35 3.40
C VAL A 5 58.02 -12.62 2.63
N TYR A 6 58.29 -12.21 1.39
CA TYR A 6 57.28 -11.56 0.55
C TYR A 6 56.12 -12.49 0.19
N SER A 7 56.39 -13.78 -0.07
CA SER A 7 55.32 -14.77 -0.33
C SER A 7 54.39 -14.91 0.88
N LYS A 8 54.95 -15.02 2.09
CA LYS A 8 54.15 -15.13 3.31
C LYS A 8 53.30 -13.88 3.54
N LEU A 9 53.87 -12.69 3.30
CA LEU A 9 53.12 -11.43 3.46
C LEU A 9 51.93 -11.35 2.51
N LEU A 10 52.07 -11.87 1.28
CA LEU A 10 50.99 -11.95 0.31
C LEU A 10 49.90 -12.95 0.75
N ASP A 11 50.30 -14.13 1.24
CA ASP A 11 49.35 -15.14 1.73
C ASP A 11 48.55 -14.63 2.94
N ASP A 12 49.23 -13.95 3.87
CA ASP A 12 48.60 -13.33 5.04
C ASP A 12 47.60 -12.24 4.60
N ALA A 13 47.99 -11.37 3.66
CA ALA A 13 47.11 -10.32 3.12
C ALA A 13 45.91 -10.89 2.36
N GLN A 14 46.10 -11.97 1.60
CA GLN A 14 45.01 -12.65 0.90
C GLN A 14 44.01 -13.27 1.90
N THR A 15 44.52 -13.89 2.95
CA THR A 15 43.69 -14.47 4.02
C THR A 15 42.83 -13.40 4.71
N ASP A 16 43.44 -12.24 5.01
CA ASP A 16 42.72 -11.11 5.60
C ASP A 16 41.65 -10.54 4.64
N LEU A 17 41.95 -10.47 3.34
CA LEU A 17 40.99 -10.04 2.33
C LEU A 17 39.79 -11.00 2.26
N ASP A 18 40.04 -12.31 2.23
CA ASP A 18 39.00 -13.33 2.15
C ASP A 18 38.10 -13.30 3.40
N ARG A 19 38.68 -13.06 4.58
CA ARG A 19 37.93 -12.85 5.83
C ARG A 19 37.04 -11.62 5.73
N CYS A 20 37.57 -10.48 5.29
CA CYS A 20 36.80 -9.25 5.11
C CYS A 20 35.63 -9.42 4.13
N GLN A 21 35.87 -10.11 3.01
CA GLN A 21 34.82 -10.39 2.03
C GLN A 21 33.71 -11.30 2.58
N SER A 22 34.08 -12.26 3.43
CA SER A 22 33.11 -13.16 4.06
C SER A 22 32.25 -12.44 5.08
N GLU A 23 32.85 -11.59 5.92
CA GLU A 23 32.09 -10.73 6.84
C GLU A 23 31.19 -9.72 6.10
N LEU A 24 31.67 -9.14 5.01
CA LEU A 24 30.87 -8.22 4.20
C LEU A 24 29.61 -8.93 3.65
N ARG A 25 29.77 -10.15 3.11
CA ARG A 25 28.64 -10.96 2.63
C ARG A 25 27.65 -11.25 3.76
N ARG A 26 28.14 -11.68 4.92
CA ARG A 26 27.31 -11.97 6.09
C ARG A 26 26.50 -10.74 6.55
N LEU A 27 27.13 -9.57 6.58
CA LEU A 27 26.46 -8.32 6.95
C LEU A 27 25.42 -7.89 5.90
N GLN A 28 25.71 -8.08 4.61
CA GLN A 28 24.75 -7.82 3.54
C GLN A 28 23.54 -8.74 3.62
N ASP A 29 23.74 -10.02 3.96
CA ASP A 29 22.65 -10.97 4.15
C ASP A 29 21.74 -10.55 5.32
N LEU A 30 22.35 -10.19 6.45
CA LEU A 30 21.62 -9.69 7.62
C LEU A 30 20.86 -8.39 7.32
N SER A 31 21.48 -7.46 6.58
CA SER A 31 20.80 -6.22 6.16
C SER A 31 19.54 -6.52 5.34
N ARG A 32 19.65 -7.44 4.38
CA ARG A 32 18.50 -7.84 3.54
C ARG A 32 17.39 -8.48 4.38
N GLU A 33 17.74 -9.29 5.36
CA GLU A 33 16.75 -9.89 6.27
C GLU A 33 16.04 -8.83 7.11
N ILE A 34 16.77 -7.87 7.67
CA ILE A 34 16.19 -6.77 8.45
C ILE A 34 15.27 -5.90 7.58
N GLU A 35 15.70 -5.56 6.37
CA GLU A 35 14.89 -4.78 5.42
C GLU A 35 13.59 -5.51 5.04
N ALA A 36 13.64 -6.84 4.88
CA ALA A 36 12.45 -7.64 4.60
C ALA A 36 11.46 -7.60 5.78
N HIS A 37 11.97 -7.75 7.02
CA HIS A 37 11.15 -7.62 8.23
C HIS A 37 10.55 -6.23 8.38
N GLN A 38 11.32 -5.18 8.09
CA GLN A 38 10.82 -3.81 8.12
C GLN A 38 9.65 -3.62 7.14
N LYS A 39 9.80 -4.07 5.90
CA LYS A 39 8.72 -3.99 4.89
C LYS A 39 7.46 -4.74 5.32
N LEU A 40 7.62 -5.92 5.93
CA LEU A 40 6.49 -6.69 6.46
C LEU A 40 5.76 -5.92 7.56
N LEU A 41 6.50 -5.33 8.50
CA LEU A 41 5.92 -4.54 9.59
C LEU A 41 5.23 -3.28 9.07
N GLU A 42 5.82 -2.58 8.11
CA GLU A 42 5.22 -1.42 7.46
C GLU A 42 3.87 -1.78 6.80
N ALA A 43 3.82 -2.90 6.07
CA ALA A 43 2.59 -3.41 5.47
C ALA A 43 1.53 -3.76 6.52
N TYR A 44 1.93 -4.42 7.61
CA TYR A 44 1.04 -4.76 8.71
C TYR A 44 0.45 -3.51 9.39
N MET A 45 1.29 -2.52 9.68
CA MET A 45 0.86 -1.24 10.25
C MET A 45 -0.07 -0.47 9.32
N ALA A 46 0.19 -0.49 8.00
CA ALA A 46 -0.70 0.11 7.01
C ALA A 46 -2.08 -0.56 7.01
N GLY A 47 -2.13 -1.89 7.13
CA GLY A 47 -3.37 -2.66 7.28
C GLY A 47 -4.16 -2.27 8.52
N ILE A 48 -3.51 -2.18 9.68
CA ILE A 48 -4.16 -1.73 10.93
C ILE A 48 -4.69 -0.31 10.78
N ARG A 49 -3.88 0.62 10.26
CA ARG A 49 -4.31 2.01 10.04
C ARG A 49 -5.50 2.10 9.11
N CYS A 50 -5.54 1.27 8.07
CA CYS A 50 -6.68 1.15 7.18
C CYS A 50 -7.94 0.76 7.96
N ILE A 51 -7.91 -0.33 8.73
CA ILE A 51 -9.05 -0.80 9.53
C ILE A 51 -9.48 0.22 10.59
N MET A 52 -8.53 0.94 11.18
CA MET A 52 -8.80 1.97 12.18
C MET A 52 -9.36 3.27 11.58
N SER A 53 -9.27 3.44 10.25
CA SER A 53 -9.75 4.63 9.55
C SER A 53 -11.24 4.87 9.82
N PRO A 54 -11.66 6.13 10.04
CA PRO A 54 -13.05 6.46 10.37
C PRO A 54 -14.08 5.86 9.41
N ILE A 55 -13.74 5.70 8.13
CA ILE A 55 -14.62 5.12 7.12
C ILE A 55 -15.05 3.68 7.43
N TYR A 56 -14.20 2.89 8.10
CA TYR A 56 -14.54 1.53 8.54
C TYR A 56 -15.36 1.51 9.84
N LYS A 57 -15.32 2.60 10.61
CA LYS A 57 -16.12 2.78 11.84
C LYS A 57 -17.45 3.46 11.60
N LEU A 58 -17.63 4.10 10.44
CA LEU A 58 -18.86 4.76 10.08
C LEU A 58 -19.99 3.72 9.98
N PRO A 59 -21.14 3.90 10.66
CA PRO A 59 -22.30 3.03 10.49
C PRO A 59 -22.80 3.03 9.04
N GLN A 60 -23.47 1.95 8.62
CA GLN A 60 -23.98 1.83 7.24
C GLN A 60 -25.06 2.87 6.95
N GLU A 61 -25.85 3.22 7.96
CA GLU A 61 -26.92 4.21 7.91
C GLU A 61 -26.34 5.58 7.58
N MET A 62 -25.32 6.01 8.32
CA MET A 62 -24.64 7.29 8.09
C MET A 62 -23.97 7.35 6.71
N LEU A 63 -23.42 6.24 6.24
CA LEU A 63 -22.85 6.16 4.89
C LEU A 63 -23.94 6.29 3.82
N GLY A 64 -25.12 5.71 4.06
CA GLY A 64 -26.30 5.83 3.20
C GLY A 64 -26.80 7.27 3.10
N GLU A 65 -26.89 7.99 4.22
CA GLU A 65 -27.26 9.42 4.25
C GLU A 65 -26.28 10.28 3.44
N ILE A 66 -24.98 10.02 3.57
CA ILE A 66 -23.96 10.71 2.76
C ILE A 66 -24.16 10.41 1.27
N PHE A 67 -24.43 9.15 0.92
CA PHE A 67 -24.65 8.77 -0.47
C PHE A 67 -25.90 9.41 -1.05
N GLN A 68 -27.00 9.45 -0.29
CA GLN A 68 -28.22 10.15 -0.71
C GLN A 68 -27.95 11.64 -0.92
N TYR A 69 -27.22 12.29 -0.01
CA TYR A 69 -26.85 13.70 -0.19
C TYR A 69 -26.03 13.95 -1.47
N VAL A 70 -25.11 13.04 -1.79
CA VAL A 70 -24.22 13.17 -2.96
C VAL A 70 -24.92 12.78 -4.27
N CYS A 71 -25.78 11.77 -4.25
CA CYS A 71 -26.42 11.19 -5.44
C CYS A 71 -27.79 11.78 -5.76
N CYS A 72 -28.48 12.31 -4.76
CA CYS A 72 -29.83 12.87 -4.85
C CYS A 72 -29.86 14.34 -4.42
N GLY A 73 -28.70 15.00 -4.45
CA GLY A 73 -28.54 16.43 -4.16
C GLY A 73 -29.12 17.31 -5.27
N ASP A 74 -28.70 18.59 -5.31
CA ASP A 74 -29.25 19.58 -6.24
C ASP A 74 -29.30 19.10 -7.71
N THR A 75 -30.27 19.68 -8.43
CA THR A 75 -30.67 19.40 -9.82
C THR A 75 -29.47 19.07 -10.73
N ASP A 76 -29.56 17.96 -11.47
CA ASP A 76 -28.60 17.41 -12.44
C ASP A 76 -27.54 16.40 -11.91
N THR A 77 -27.70 15.88 -10.69
CA THR A 77 -26.90 14.73 -10.22
C THR A 77 -27.34 13.42 -10.90
N ASN A 78 -26.40 12.48 -11.14
CA ASN A 78 -26.61 11.21 -11.86
C ASN A 78 -27.09 11.31 -13.32
N CYS A 79 -26.86 12.45 -13.96
CA CYS A 79 -27.25 12.66 -15.34
C CYS A 79 -26.08 12.43 -16.33
N ILE A 80 -26.39 11.75 -17.44
CA ILE A 80 -25.49 11.64 -18.60
C ILE A 80 -25.71 12.88 -19.45
N SER A 81 -24.68 13.70 -19.63
CA SER A 81 -24.79 14.96 -20.34
C SER A 81 -24.25 14.81 -21.76
N TYR A 82 -25.08 15.12 -22.76
CA TYR A 82 -24.66 15.09 -24.16
C TYR A 82 -23.64 16.18 -24.54
N CYS A 83 -23.49 17.22 -23.72
CA CYS A 83 -22.68 18.41 -24.03
C CYS A 83 -21.73 18.83 -22.90
N GLY A 84 -21.60 18.01 -21.85
CA GLY A 84 -20.82 18.32 -20.64
C GLY A 84 -20.15 17.08 -20.04
N THR A 85 -19.55 17.24 -18.86
CA THR A 85 -18.98 16.12 -18.10
C THR A 85 -20.09 15.32 -17.42
N ASP A 86 -20.17 14.03 -17.69
CA ASP A 86 -21.09 13.12 -17.01
C ASP A 86 -20.89 13.20 -15.49
N GLN A 87 -21.96 13.54 -14.76
CA GLN A 87 -21.96 13.50 -13.30
C GLN A 87 -22.70 12.24 -12.86
N LEU A 88 -21.96 11.15 -12.69
CA LEU A 88 -22.48 9.86 -12.22
C LEU A 88 -21.89 9.55 -10.84
N PRO A 89 -22.26 10.31 -9.79
CA PRO A 89 -21.77 10.08 -8.44
C PRO A 89 -22.07 8.65 -7.97
N THR A 90 -23.23 8.08 -8.30
CA THR A 90 -23.59 6.72 -7.92
C THR A 90 -22.63 5.68 -8.51
N LEU A 91 -22.23 5.83 -9.78
CA LEU A 91 -21.21 4.98 -10.39
C LEU A 91 -19.84 5.20 -9.74
N THR A 92 -19.50 6.45 -9.43
CA THR A 92 -18.22 6.79 -8.80
C THR A 92 -18.11 6.14 -7.41
N LEU A 93 -19.16 6.24 -6.59
CA LEU A 93 -19.23 5.60 -5.28
C LEU A 93 -19.16 4.07 -5.37
N SER A 94 -19.83 3.46 -6.35
CA SER A 94 -19.84 2.00 -6.54
C SER A 94 -18.45 1.39 -6.78
N ARG A 95 -17.47 2.19 -7.23
CA ARG A 95 -16.12 1.74 -7.57
C ARG A 95 -15.11 1.85 -6.42
N VAL A 96 -15.49 2.46 -5.30
CA VAL A 96 -14.56 2.74 -4.19
C VAL A 96 -14.14 1.47 -3.47
N CYS A 97 -15.10 0.65 -3.02
CA CYS A 97 -14.84 -0.64 -2.41
C CYS A 97 -16.10 -1.53 -2.42
N ILE A 98 -15.94 -2.81 -2.07
CA ILE A 98 -17.05 -3.78 -2.05
C ILE A 98 -18.19 -3.36 -1.11
N ARG A 99 -17.89 -2.70 0.01
CA ARG A 99 -18.89 -2.22 0.95
C ARG A 99 -19.75 -1.11 0.34
N TRP A 100 -19.12 -0.17 -0.37
CA TRP A 100 -19.80 0.94 -1.04
C TRP A 100 -20.62 0.42 -2.22
N TYR A 101 -20.07 -0.51 -3.00
CA TYR A 101 -20.78 -1.21 -4.07
C TYR A 101 -22.06 -1.89 -3.56
N ARG A 102 -21.99 -2.66 -2.47
CA ARG A 102 -23.16 -3.32 -1.87
C ARG A 102 -24.21 -2.30 -1.44
N LEU A 103 -23.79 -1.25 -0.74
CA LEU A 103 -24.73 -0.22 -0.29
C LEU A 103 -25.43 0.47 -1.47
N VAL A 104 -24.69 0.80 -2.53
CA VAL A 104 -25.24 1.42 -3.75
C VAL A 104 -26.21 0.48 -4.49
N THR A 105 -25.92 -0.82 -4.53
CA THR A 105 -26.77 -1.81 -5.20
C THR A 105 -28.01 -2.19 -4.39
N GLU A 106 -27.93 -2.16 -3.06
CA GLU A 106 -29.05 -2.41 -2.15
C GLU A 106 -29.96 -1.19 -1.96
N THR A 107 -29.58 0.00 -2.45
CA THR A 107 -30.31 1.26 -2.26
C THR A 107 -30.74 1.86 -3.61
N PRO A 108 -31.86 1.41 -4.20
CA PRO A 108 -32.30 1.82 -5.55
C PRO A 108 -32.50 3.33 -5.71
N VAL A 109 -32.90 4.04 -4.65
CA VAL A 109 -33.15 5.49 -4.70
C VAL A 109 -31.92 6.30 -5.11
N LEU A 110 -30.71 5.76 -4.95
CA LEU A 110 -29.46 6.41 -5.39
C LEU A 110 -29.30 6.46 -6.91
N TRP A 111 -30.11 5.73 -7.67
CA TRP A 111 -30.06 5.66 -9.14
C TRP A 111 -31.18 6.44 -9.83
N SER A 112 -32.07 7.04 -9.05
CA SER A 112 -33.13 7.92 -9.53
C SER A 112 -32.59 9.32 -9.82
#